data_AF-A0A372QME2-F1
#
_entry.id   AF-A0A372QME2-F1
#
_cell.length_a   1.000
_cell.length_b   1.000
_cell.length_c   1.000
_cell.angle_alpha   90.00
_cell.angle_beta   90.00
_cell.angle_gamma   90.00
#
_symmetry.space_group_name_H-M   'P 1'
#
loop_
_entity.id
_entity.type
_entity.pdbx_description
1 polymer ?
#
loop_
_entity_poly.entity_id
_entity_poly.type
_entity_poly.pdbx_seq_one_letter_code
_entity_poly.pdbx_strand_id
1 'polypeptide(L)'
;DVAFVRGLSFLRPELTMKMHPKSTKEKTIGEIITLLKELNEGKCIIYCPTVRICDDVYEQLQEKSGLGLSMAVYYSSLDSEEKKRKLKSWKENTIQLMIATNAFGMGLNDKKVRLVIHYSFPLSIGNLVQETGRAGRDHNPAKCIIFYTRHDICTNYTIITQSRES
;
A
#
# COMPACT_ATOMS: atom_id res chain seq x y z
N ASP A 1 -3.30 -33.82 28.43
CA ASP A 1 -2.56 -32.55 28.32
C ASP A 1 -2.81 -31.87 26.99
N VAL A 2 -3.72 -30.89 27.00
CA VAL A 2 -3.99 -30.03 25.83
C VAL A 2 -3.06 -28.84 25.94
N ALA A 3 -2.02 -28.82 25.10
CA ALA A 3 -1.10 -27.69 25.02
C ALA A 3 -1.85 -26.45 24.49
N PHE A 4 -2.14 -25.51 25.38
CA PHE A 4 -2.54 -24.15 25.01
C PHE A 4 -1.41 -23.51 24.19
N VAL A 5 -1.67 -23.22 22.92
CA VAL A 5 -0.78 -22.38 22.10
C VAL A 5 -0.82 -20.97 22.68
N ARG A 6 0.24 -20.60 23.41
CA ARG A 6 0.45 -19.26 23.97
C ARG A 6 0.55 -18.22 22.84
N GLY A 7 -0.42 -17.30 22.79
CA GLY A 7 -0.14 -15.86 22.61
C GLY A 7 0.08 -15.30 21.20
N LEU A 8 -0.81 -15.56 20.24
CA LEU A 8 -0.93 -14.71 19.04
C LEU A 8 -2.28 -14.01 19.03
N SER A 9 -2.36 -12.88 19.73
CA SER A 9 -3.46 -11.95 19.48
C SER A 9 -3.22 -11.34 18.09
N PHE A 10 -4.02 -11.74 17.10
CA PHE A 10 -4.07 -11.09 15.79
C PHE A 10 -4.62 -9.65 15.86
N LEU A 11 -5.06 -9.22 17.05
CA LEU A 11 -5.57 -7.87 17.27
C LEU A 11 -4.42 -6.87 17.21
N ARG A 12 -4.57 -5.92 16.29
CA ARG A 12 -3.71 -4.75 16.13
C ARG A 12 -4.53 -3.52 16.54
N PRO A 13 -4.70 -3.24 17.85
CA PRO A 13 -5.53 -2.13 18.31
C PRO A 13 -5.05 -0.76 17.81
N GLU A 14 -3.77 -0.65 17.46
CA GLU A 14 -3.19 0.54 16.85
C GLU A 14 -3.60 0.75 15.38
N LEU A 15 -4.15 -0.29 14.73
CA LEU A 15 -4.46 -0.27 13.30
C LEU A 15 -5.95 -0.08 13.06
N THR A 16 -6.31 1.09 12.54
CA THR A 16 -7.68 1.36 12.08
C THR A 16 -7.82 0.98 10.61
N MET A 17 -8.69 0.01 10.31
CA MET A 17 -9.00 -0.39 8.93
C MET A 17 -10.35 0.18 8.48
N LYS A 18 -10.39 0.81 7.30
CA LYS A 18 -11.62 1.33 6.70
C LYS A 18 -11.73 0.94 5.23
N MET A 19 -12.94 0.68 4.77
CA MET A 19 -13.24 0.47 3.36
C MET A 19 -14.02 1.65 2.81
N HIS A 20 -13.58 2.18 1.68
CA HIS A 20 -14.22 3.29 0.97
C HIS A 20 -14.70 2.77 -0.39
N PRO A 21 -15.91 3.14 -0.84
CA PRO A 21 -16.34 2.84 -2.19
C PRO A 21 -15.44 3.58 -3.19
N LYS A 22 -14.90 2.85 -4.18
CA LYS A 22 -14.10 3.43 -5.24
C LYS A 22 -15.02 4.03 -6.30
N SER A 23 -14.94 5.35 -6.47
CA SER A 23 -15.75 6.10 -7.43
C SER A 23 -14.96 6.35 -8.72
N THR A 24 -15.08 7.54 -9.31
CA THR A 24 -14.25 7.97 -10.43
C THR A 24 -12.79 8.09 -10.01
N LYS A 25 -11.87 8.01 -10.98
CA LYS A 25 -10.43 8.22 -10.76
C LYS A 25 -10.18 9.54 -10.03
N GLU A 26 -10.77 10.63 -10.51
CA GLU A 26 -10.58 11.96 -9.94
C GLU A 26 -11.02 12.06 -8.47
N LYS A 27 -12.21 11.53 -8.13
CA LYS A 27 -12.70 11.54 -6.74
C LYS A 27 -11.82 10.69 -5.84
N THR A 28 -11.45 9.50 -6.30
CA THR A 28 -10.58 8.58 -5.55
C THR A 28 -9.21 9.22 -5.27
N ILE A 29 -8.61 9.86 -6.28
CA ILE A 29 -7.35 10.60 -6.10
C ILE A 29 -7.52 11.79 -5.15
N GLY A 30 -8.64 12.52 -5.22
CA GLY A 30 -8.95 13.60 -4.28
C GLY A 30 -9.06 13.14 -2.82
N GLU A 31 -9.69 11.99 -2.58
CA GLU A 31 -9.72 11.35 -1.25
C GLU A 31 -8.32 10.94 -0.79
N ILE A 32 -7.52 10.33 -1.67
CA ILE A 32 -6.13 9.96 -1.36
C ILE A 32 -5.29 11.19 -0.99
N ILE A 33 -5.41 12.29 -1.75
CA ILE A 33 -4.73 13.56 -1.44
C ILE A 33 -5.15 14.08 -0.06
N THR A 34 -6.44 13.98 0.28
CA THR A 34 -6.94 14.40 1.60
C THR A 34 -6.31 13.55 2.71
N LEU A 35 -6.27 12.23 2.55
CA LEU A 35 -5.64 11.29 3.48
C LEU A 35 -4.12 11.55 3.62
N LEU A 36 -3.44 11.89 2.52
CA LEU A 36 -2.03 12.23 2.52
C LEU A 36 -1.75 13.58 3.18
N LYS A 37 -2.67 14.55 3.10
CA LYS A 37 -2.56 15.83 3.82
C LYS A 37 -2.80 15.68 5.32
N GLU A 38 -3.66 14.74 5.72
CA GLU A 38 -3.84 14.36 7.13
C GLU A 38 -2.64 13.59 7.70
N LEU A 39 -1.76 13.09 6.85
CA LEU A 39 -0.54 12.39 7.25
C LEU A 39 0.50 13.42 7.72
N ASN A 40 0.34 13.89 8.96
CA ASN A 40 1.26 14.86 9.57
C ASN A 40 2.70 14.32 9.65
N GLU A 41 2.86 13.03 9.98
CA GLU A 41 4.16 12.37 10.12
C GLU A 41 4.13 10.92 9.62
N GLY A 42 5.32 10.41 9.29
CA GLY A 42 5.51 9.02 8.88
C GLY A 42 5.45 8.83 7.37
N LYS A 43 5.19 7.59 6.98
CA LYS A 43 5.22 7.15 5.58
C LYS A 43 3.90 6.53 5.14
N CYS A 44 3.65 6.62 3.84
CA CYS A 44 2.52 6.02 3.17
C CYS A 44 2.96 4.99 2.13
N ILE A 45 2.23 3.87 2.06
CA ILE A 45 2.32 2.92 0.96
C ILE A 45 0.97 2.89 0.24
N ILE A 46 0.97 3.08 -1.07
CA ILE A 46 -0.21 2.87 -1.93
C ILE A 46 0.01 1.59 -2.72
N TYR A 47 -0.81 0.56 -2.47
CA TYR A 47 -0.82 -0.68 -3.22
C TYR A 47 -1.77 -0.61 -4.40
N CYS A 48 -1.24 -0.94 -5.58
CA CYS A 48 -1.93 -0.98 -6.85
C CYS A 48 -1.87 -2.41 -7.43
N PRO A 49 -2.90 -2.85 -8.19
CA PRO A 49 -2.95 -4.22 -8.69
C PRO A 49 -2.01 -4.46 -9.90
N THR A 50 -1.60 -3.41 -10.63
CA THR A 50 -0.72 -3.53 -11.81
C THR A 50 0.29 -2.37 -11.88
N VAL A 51 1.38 -2.59 -12.62
CA VAL A 51 2.42 -1.56 -12.90
C VAL A 51 1.80 -0.31 -13.54
N ARG A 52 0.96 -0.50 -14.57
CA ARG A 52 0.26 0.60 -15.25
C ARG A 52 -0.53 1.48 -14.28
N ILE A 53 -1.17 0.88 -13.28
CA ILE A 53 -1.94 1.63 -12.28
C ILE A 53 -1.02 2.33 -11.28
N CYS A 54 0.16 1.77 -10.96
CA CYS A 54 1.17 2.49 -10.18
C CYS A 54 1.56 3.79 -10.87
N ASP A 55 1.85 3.73 -12.16
CA ASP A 55 2.32 4.88 -12.93
C ASP A 55 1.21 5.93 -13.09
N ASP A 56 -0.03 5.53 -13.43
CA ASP A 56 -1.19 6.45 -13.49
C ASP A 56 -1.44 7.13 -12.14
N VAL A 57 -1.40 6.40 -11.02
CA VAL A 57 -1.56 7.01 -9.69
C VAL A 57 -0.41 7.96 -9.36
N TYR A 58 0.83 7.62 -9.75
CA TYR A 58 2.00 8.49 -9.56
C TYR A 58 1.84 9.80 -10.33
N GLU A 59 1.50 9.73 -11.62
CA GLU A 59 1.28 10.91 -12.46
C GLU A 59 0.16 11.81 -11.89
N GLN A 60 -0.98 11.22 -11.54
CA GLN A 60 -2.12 11.97 -11.00
C GLN A 60 -1.81 12.66 -9.67
N LEU A 61 -0.98 12.04 -8.82
CA LEU A 61 -0.55 12.65 -7.55
C LEU A 61 0.54 13.71 -7.77
N GLN A 62 1.43 13.50 -8.75
CA GLN A 62 2.48 14.45 -9.11
C GLN A 62 1.92 15.72 -9.76
N GLU A 63 0.91 15.61 -10.62
CA GLU A 63 0.23 16.76 -11.22
C GLU A 63 -0.47 17.63 -10.15
N LYS A 64 -0.98 17.00 -9.10
CA LYS A 64 -1.72 17.64 -8.00
C LYS A 64 -0.82 17.99 -6.81
N SER A 65 0.50 18.09 -7.02
CA SER A 65 1.63 18.04 -6.04
C SER A 65 1.75 19.15 -4.99
N GLY A 66 0.66 19.81 -4.60
CA GLY A 66 0.61 20.63 -3.37
C GLY A 66 0.75 19.83 -2.07
N LEU A 67 1.38 18.65 -2.09
CA LEU A 67 1.56 17.73 -0.97
C LEU A 67 2.90 17.90 -0.27
N GLY A 68 3.96 18.34 -0.96
CA GLY A 68 5.31 18.44 -0.39
C GLY A 68 5.95 17.09 0.01
N LEU A 69 5.36 15.96 -0.41
CA LEU A 69 5.85 14.62 -0.10
C LEU A 69 6.77 14.11 -1.21
N SER A 70 7.91 13.54 -0.84
CA SER A 70 8.75 12.79 -1.77
C SER A 70 8.12 11.42 -2.07
N MET A 71 7.93 11.13 -3.35
CA MET A 71 7.19 9.97 -3.84
C MET A 71 7.96 9.16 -4.89
N ALA A 72 7.74 7.86 -4.92
CA ALA A 72 8.33 6.96 -5.92
C ALA A 72 7.44 5.76 -6.23
N VAL A 73 7.67 5.14 -7.39
CA VAL A 73 7.04 3.87 -7.79
C VAL A 73 7.95 2.66 -7.54
N TYR A 74 7.38 1.52 -7.13
CA TYR A 74 8.11 0.26 -6.94
C TYR A 74 7.33 -0.96 -7.44
N TYR A 75 7.92 -1.71 -8.37
CA TYR A 75 7.33 -2.95 -8.90
C TYR A 75 8.41 -3.90 -9.43
N SER A 76 8.02 -5.13 -9.75
CA SER A 76 8.95 -6.24 -10.06
C SER A 76 9.77 -6.06 -11.34
N SER A 77 9.30 -5.29 -12.33
CA SER A 77 10.04 -5.06 -13.59
C SER A 77 11.11 -3.97 -13.51
N LEU A 78 11.22 -3.21 -12.39
CA LEU A 78 12.34 -2.28 -12.19
C LEU A 78 13.67 -3.05 -12.15
N ASP A 79 14.73 -2.43 -12.65
CA ASP A 79 16.06 -3.01 -12.57
C ASP A 79 16.56 -3.10 -11.11
N SER A 80 17.55 -3.96 -10.88
CA SER A 80 18.06 -4.26 -9.55
C SER A 80 18.67 -3.04 -8.87
N GLU A 81 19.32 -2.14 -9.62
CA GLU A 81 19.98 -0.96 -9.07
C GLU A 81 18.96 0.12 -8.71
N GLU A 82 17.94 0.32 -9.53
CA GLU A 82 16.79 1.17 -9.21
C GLU A 82 16.05 0.69 -7.97
N LYS A 83 15.76 -0.61 -7.87
CA LYS A 83 15.13 -1.20 -6.67
C LYS A 83 15.96 -0.92 -5.43
N LYS A 84 17.29 -1.14 -5.49
CA LYS A 84 18.20 -0.85 -4.37
C LYS A 84 18.18 0.62 -4.00
N ARG A 85 18.28 1.52 -4.97
CA ARG A 85 18.29 2.98 -4.75
C ARG A 85 16.99 3.45 -4.10
N LYS A 86 15.84 3.00 -4.60
CA LYS A 86 14.52 3.35 -4.06
C LYS A 86 14.32 2.77 -2.65
N LEU A 87 14.75 1.53 -2.40
CA LEU A 87 14.70 0.94 -1.06
C LEU A 87 15.63 1.64 -0.07
N LYS A 88 16.81 2.06 -0.49
CA LYS A 88 17.74 2.85 0.33
C LYS A 88 17.10 4.19 0.70
N SER A 89 16.59 4.91 -0.29
CA SER A 89 15.91 6.20 -0.12
C SER A 89 14.67 6.08 0.80
N TRP A 90 13.91 5.00 0.64
CA TRP A 90 12.81 4.67 1.55
C TRP A 90 13.32 4.50 2.99
N LYS A 91 14.34 3.66 3.23
CA LYS A 91 14.89 3.43 4.58
C LYS A 91 15.44 4.71 5.23
N GLU A 92 16.08 5.57 4.44
CA GLU A 92 16.64 6.85 4.88
C GLU A 92 15.58 7.93 5.13
N ASN A 93 14.30 7.64 4.85
CA ASN A 93 13.16 8.56 4.96
C ASN A 93 13.18 9.71 3.93
N THR A 94 13.98 9.59 2.87
CA THR A 94 13.97 10.57 1.78
C THR A 94 12.80 10.35 0.82
N ILE A 95 12.20 9.15 0.80
CA ILE A 95 10.89 8.88 0.19
C ILE A 95 9.88 8.66 1.31
N GLN A 96 8.76 9.39 1.25
CA GLN A 96 7.67 9.31 2.22
C GLN A 96 6.46 8.56 1.68
N LEU A 97 6.26 8.59 0.36
CA LEU A 97 5.17 7.90 -0.32
C LEU A 97 5.71 6.88 -1.32
N MET A 98 5.41 5.61 -1.11
CA MET A 98 5.70 4.56 -2.08
C MET A 98 4.43 4.10 -2.75
N ILE A 99 4.38 4.12 -4.08
CA ILE A 99 3.29 3.57 -4.89
C ILE A 99 3.79 2.27 -5.51
N ALA A 100 3.12 1.16 -5.25
CA ALA A 100 3.70 -0.14 -5.56
C ALA A 100 2.70 -1.24 -5.87
N THR A 101 3.18 -2.28 -6.56
CA THR A 101 2.51 -3.58 -6.57
C THR A 101 2.87 -4.38 -5.32
N ASN A 102 2.30 -5.58 -5.18
CA ASN A 102 2.65 -6.54 -4.12
C ASN A 102 4.15 -6.90 -4.04
N ALA A 103 4.93 -6.61 -5.10
CA ALA A 103 6.39 -6.76 -5.10
C ALA A 103 7.07 -5.91 -4.00
N PHE A 104 6.45 -4.79 -3.59
CA PHE A 104 6.97 -3.98 -2.50
C PHE A 104 6.64 -4.60 -1.15
N GLY A 105 7.65 -5.25 -0.58
CA GLY A 105 7.75 -5.45 0.84
C GLY A 105 8.11 -6.86 1.33
N MET A 106 8.51 -7.78 0.46
CA MET A 106 9.31 -8.92 0.90
C MET A 106 10.57 -8.40 1.64
N GLY A 107 10.72 -8.74 2.92
CA GLY A 107 11.86 -8.30 3.74
C GLY A 107 11.86 -6.83 4.19
N LEU A 108 10.80 -6.06 3.94
CA LEU A 108 10.71 -4.67 4.39
C LEU A 108 10.18 -4.59 5.83
N ASN A 109 10.97 -4.00 6.72
CA ASN A 109 10.60 -3.70 8.10
C ASN A 109 10.81 -2.24 8.43
N ASP A 110 9.76 -1.43 8.23
CA ASP A 110 9.78 -0.01 8.51
C ASP A 110 8.74 0.33 9.58
N LYS A 111 9.23 0.84 10.70
CA LYS A 111 8.41 1.22 11.85
C LYS A 111 7.64 2.53 11.63
N LYS A 112 7.99 3.33 10.62
CA LYS A 112 7.43 4.67 10.36
C LYS A 112 6.22 4.67 9.42
N VAL A 113 5.73 3.50 8.99
CA VAL A 113 4.55 3.41 8.11
C VAL A 113 3.28 3.68 8.91
N ARG A 114 2.65 4.83 8.65
CA ARG A 114 1.43 5.29 9.33
C ARG A 114 0.17 5.13 8.49
N LEU A 115 0.33 5.02 7.18
CA LEU A 115 -0.77 4.89 6.25
C LEU A 115 -0.47 3.81 5.20
N VAL A 116 -1.40 2.88 5.02
CA VAL A 116 -1.42 1.97 3.89
C VAL A 116 -2.74 2.19 3.16
N ILE A 117 -2.67 2.42 1.86
CA ILE A 117 -3.83 2.59 0.99
C ILE A 117 -3.81 1.47 -0.02
N HIS A 118 -4.92 0.79 -0.19
CA HIS A 118 -5.16 -0.11 -1.31
C HIS A 118 -6.00 0.63 -2.34
N TYR A 119 -5.39 0.97 -3.48
CA TYR A 119 -6.10 1.67 -4.56
C TYR A 119 -7.19 0.80 -5.19
N SER A 120 -7.03 -0.52 -5.13
CA SER A 120 -8.04 -1.53 -5.45
C SER A 120 -7.96 -2.64 -4.41
N PHE A 121 -9.03 -3.42 -4.28
CA PHE A 121 -9.03 -4.55 -3.34
C PHE A 121 -7.88 -5.53 -3.62
N PRO A 122 -7.13 -5.98 -2.59
CA PRO A 122 -6.00 -6.90 -2.76
C PRO A 122 -6.36 -8.19 -3.49
N LEU A 123 -5.39 -8.77 -4.19
CA LEU A 123 -5.58 -10.01 -4.96
C LEU A 123 -5.96 -11.21 -4.08
N SER A 124 -5.66 -11.18 -2.79
CA SER A 124 -6.06 -12.20 -1.83
C SER A 124 -6.19 -11.62 -0.42
N ILE A 125 -6.91 -12.33 0.46
CA ILE A 125 -6.96 -12.00 1.88
C ILE A 125 -5.56 -12.10 2.52
N GLY A 126 -4.73 -13.05 2.07
CA GLY A 126 -3.35 -13.17 2.53
C GLY A 126 -2.53 -11.92 2.22
N ASN A 127 -2.66 -11.38 1.00
CA ASN A 127 -2.03 -10.10 0.62
C ASN A 127 -2.56 -8.98 1.50
N LEU A 128 -3.88 -8.87 1.67
CA LEU A 128 -4.49 -7.86 2.53
C LEU A 128 -3.88 -7.85 3.93
N VAL A 129 -3.82 -9.02 4.59
CA VAL A 129 -3.28 -9.14 5.95
C VAL A 129 -1.79 -8.79 5.99
N GLN A 130 -1.00 -9.26 5.03
CA GLN A 130 0.44 -9.01 4.98
C GLN A 130 0.76 -7.52 4.71
N GLU A 131 0.04 -6.91 3.78
CA GLU A 131 0.23 -5.54 3.33
C GLU A 131 -0.24 -4.53 4.38
N THR A 132 -1.43 -4.73 4.97
CA THR A 132 -1.92 -3.89 6.09
C THR A 132 -1.05 -4.04 7.33
N GLY A 133 -0.50 -5.22 7.58
CA GLY A 133 0.43 -5.50 8.69
C GLY A 133 1.76 -4.74 8.62
N ARG A 134 2.03 -3.97 7.56
CA ARG A 134 3.19 -3.07 7.47
C ARG A 134 3.02 -1.80 8.27
N ALA A 135 1.78 -1.37 8.46
CA ALA A 135 1.46 -0.18 9.24
C ALA A 135 1.57 -0.44 10.75
N GLY A 136 1.95 0.59 11.51
CA GLY A 136 1.87 0.55 12.97
C GLY A 136 2.82 -0.44 13.65
N ARG A 137 3.95 -0.81 13.02
CA ARG A 137 4.90 -1.79 13.61
C ARG A 137 5.62 -1.32 14.87
N ASP A 138 5.51 -0.03 15.17
CA ASP A 138 5.93 0.60 16.42
C ASP A 138 4.81 0.64 17.48
N HIS A 139 3.66 0.02 17.21
CA HIS A 139 2.45 0.06 18.04
C HIS A 139 1.80 1.45 18.18
N ASN A 140 2.22 2.42 17.36
CA ASN A 140 1.58 3.73 17.28
C ASN A 140 0.41 3.70 16.29
N PRO A 141 -0.57 4.62 16.45
CA PRO A 141 -1.74 4.69 15.59
C PRO A 141 -1.38 4.70 14.10
N ALA A 142 -2.05 3.84 13.34
CA ALA A 142 -1.89 3.77 11.89
C ALA A 142 -3.23 3.45 11.22
N LYS A 143 -3.35 3.81 9.95
CA LYS A 143 -4.58 3.61 9.16
C LYS A 143 -4.32 2.69 7.96
N CYS A 144 -5.28 1.83 7.68
CA CYS A 144 -5.39 1.11 6.42
C CYS A 144 -6.69 1.49 5.73
N ILE A 145 -6.61 2.05 4.52
CA ILE A 145 -7.76 2.45 3.73
C ILE A 145 -7.82 1.58 2.47
N ILE A 146 -8.96 0.95 2.23
CA ILE A 146 -9.15 0.09 1.07
C ILE A 146 -10.22 0.71 0.18
N PHE A 147 -9.84 1.10 -1.03
CA PHE A 147 -10.79 1.47 -2.07
C PHE A 147 -11.29 0.22 -2.77
N TYR A 148 -12.61 0.10 -2.89
CA TYR A 148 -13.26 -1.07 -3.49
C TYR A 148 -14.35 -0.70 -4.48
N THR A 149 -14.34 -1.32 -5.65
CA THR A 149 -15.47 -1.39 -6.57
C THR A 149 -15.72 -2.82 -7.03
N ARG A 150 -16.95 -3.14 -7.47
CA ARG A 150 -17.27 -4.46 -8.03
C ARG A 150 -16.37 -4.84 -9.21
N HIS A 151 -15.89 -3.86 -9.98
CA HIS A 151 -14.99 -4.11 -11.12
C HIS A 151 -13.63 -4.69 -10.69
N ASP A 152 -13.17 -4.38 -9.46
CA ASP A 152 -11.90 -4.92 -8.93
C ASP A 152 -11.93 -6.45 -8.85
N ILE A 153 -13.11 -7.07 -8.65
CA ILE A 153 -13.25 -8.53 -8.63
C ILE A 153 -12.85 -9.12 -9.99
N CYS A 154 -13.34 -8.55 -11.09
CA CYS A 154 -13.02 -9.00 -12.44
C CYS A 154 -11.54 -8.78 -12.74
N THR A 155 -11.00 -7.60 -12.40
CA THR A 155 -9.57 -7.30 -12.58
C THR A 155 -8.69 -8.30 -11.82
N ASN A 156 -9.02 -8.57 -10.54
CA ASN A 156 -8.28 -9.51 -9.73
C ASN A 156 -8.35 -10.93 -10.30
N TYR A 157 -9.53 -11.37 -10.76
CA TYR A 157 -9.69 -12.68 -11.40
C TYR A 157 -8.76 -12.81 -12.62
N THR A 158 -8.76 -11.82 -13.53
CA THR A 158 -7.89 -11.83 -14.72
C THR A 158 -6.41 -11.89 -14.36
N ILE A 159 -5.98 -11.09 -13.37
CA ILE A 159 -4.58 -11.08 -12.92
C ILE A 159 -4.19 -12.45 -12.35
N ILE A 160 -5.04 -13.03 -11.51
CA ILE A 160 -4.79 -14.32 -10.86
C ILE A 160 -4.71 -15.44 -11.91
N THR A 161 -5.59 -15.46 -12.91
CA THR A 161 -5.56 -16.48 -13.96
C THR A 161 -4.30 -16.37 -14.81
N GLN A 162 -3.93 -15.16 -15.25
CA GLN A 162 -2.71 -14.95 -16.04
C GLN A 162 -1.44 -15.35 -15.28
N SER A 163 -1.39 -15.06 -13.97
CA SER A 163 -0.24 -15.42 -13.12
C SER A 163 -0.08 -16.93 -12.90
N ARG A 164 -1.12 -17.74 -13.13
CA ARG A 164 -1.05 -19.20 -13.02
C ARG A 164 -0.59 -19.87 -14.32
N GLU A 165 -0.71 -19.17 -15.44
CA GLU A 165 -0.35 -19.65 -16.77
C GLU A 165 1.08 -19.26 -17.16
N SER A 166 1.74 -18.42 -16.35
CA SER A 166 3.13 -17.93 -16.52
C SER A 166 4.08 -18.67 -15.60
#